data_AF-A0AA88XY42-F1
#
_entry.id   AF-A0AA88XY42-F1
#
_cell.length_a   1.000
_cell.length_b   1.000
_cell.length_c   1.000
_cell.angle_alpha   90.00
_cell.angle_beta   90.00
_cell.angle_gamma   90.00
#
_symmetry.space_group_name_H-M   'P 1'
#
loop_
_entity.id
_entity.type
_entity.pdbx_description
1 polymer ?
#
loop_
_entity_poly.entity_id
_entity_poly.type
_entity_poly.pdbx_seq_one_letter_code
_entity_poly.pdbx_strand_id
1 'polypeptide(L)'
;MTTFKELITDANVHELHTIIENGRQKFLCYTKLRSDSEWLVGVTDGVDVWKLDIDEDELDSHRELAEINSNEAFLNKVKKGFTDRDLTVAMIGNKISLTIGKGAGALTFDLFEAKASEKKSELQGVLFHLAETASKLETELSAANKQVETLKAQKATGGGISALMDLGPKKGPNTTKAKPKKTGMSAINPTSKKRKAATGVVFD
;
A
#
# COMPACT_ATOMS: atom_id res chain seq x y z
N MET A 1 17.70 -23.13 -2.43
CA MET A 1 16.26 -23.44 -2.40
C MET A 1 15.62 -22.42 -1.50
N THR A 2 14.58 -21.73 -1.98
CA THR A 2 13.76 -20.84 -1.13
C THR A 2 12.99 -21.71 -0.16
N THR A 3 13.03 -21.38 1.13
CA THR A 3 12.25 -22.12 2.14
C THR A 3 10.76 -21.79 2.04
N PHE A 4 9.89 -22.66 2.55
CA PHE A 4 8.45 -22.42 2.60
C PHE A 4 8.12 -21.07 3.27
N LYS A 5 8.74 -20.81 4.43
CA LYS A 5 8.63 -19.52 5.12
C LYS A 5 9.02 -18.31 4.27
N GLU A 6 10.18 -18.37 3.60
CA GLU A 6 10.63 -17.29 2.73
C GLU A 6 9.63 -17.06 1.60
N LEU A 7 9.15 -18.14 0.97
CA LEU A 7 8.14 -18.07 -0.09
C LEU A 7 6.85 -17.34 0.36
N ILE A 8 6.29 -17.71 1.53
CA ILE A 8 5.09 -17.08 2.09
C ILE A 8 5.36 -15.61 2.50
N THR A 9 6.54 -15.35 3.08
CA THR A 9 6.92 -14.01 3.55
C THR A 9 7.14 -13.05 2.39
N ASP A 10 7.89 -13.48 1.37
CA ASP A 10 8.21 -12.69 0.17
C ASP A 10 6.96 -12.35 -0.65
N ALA A 11 6.03 -13.31 -0.75
CA ALA A 11 4.73 -13.07 -1.37
C ALA A 11 3.86 -12.08 -0.56
N ASN A 12 4.23 -11.76 0.69
CA ASN A 12 3.47 -10.95 1.64
C ASN A 12 2.07 -11.51 1.89
N VAL A 13 1.96 -12.83 2.00
CA VAL A 13 0.71 -13.54 2.33
C VAL A 13 0.72 -14.09 3.76
N HIS A 14 1.76 -13.79 4.55
CA HIS A 14 1.94 -14.29 5.91
C HIS A 14 0.98 -13.68 6.93
N GLU A 15 0.42 -12.48 6.69
CA GLU A 15 -0.46 -11.76 7.63
C GLU A 15 -1.51 -10.92 6.88
N LEU A 16 -2.28 -11.55 5.98
CA LEU A 16 -3.38 -10.86 5.30
C LEU A 16 -4.63 -10.87 6.17
N HIS A 17 -5.44 -9.83 6.06
CA HIS A 17 -6.77 -9.81 6.65
C HIS A 17 -7.71 -8.92 5.84
N THR A 18 -8.97 -9.31 5.74
CA THR A 18 -10.01 -8.52 5.09
C THR A 18 -11.38 -8.91 5.59
N ILE A 19 -12.31 -7.95 5.57
CA ILE A 19 -13.69 -8.17 5.99
C ILE A 19 -14.54 -8.37 4.73
N ILE A 20 -15.39 -9.39 4.77
CA ILE A 20 -16.41 -9.62 3.76
C ILE A 20 -17.79 -9.68 4.42
N GLU A 21 -18.81 -9.39 3.62
CA GLU A 21 -20.21 -9.48 4.02
C GLU A 21 -20.89 -10.57 3.18
N ASN A 22 -21.58 -11.48 3.84
CA ASN A 22 -22.47 -12.43 3.18
C ASN A 22 -23.88 -12.28 3.79
N GLY A 23 -24.76 -11.62 3.04
CA GLY A 23 -26.09 -11.26 3.53
C GLY A 23 -26.01 -10.27 4.70
N ARG A 24 -26.44 -10.72 5.89
CA ARG A 24 -26.39 -9.91 7.12
C ARG A 24 -25.22 -10.26 8.04
N GLN A 25 -24.44 -11.28 7.68
CA GLN A 25 -23.31 -11.75 8.47
C GLN A 25 -22.01 -11.14 7.97
N LYS A 26 -21.16 -10.72 8.91
CA LYS A 26 -19.79 -10.29 8.63
C LYS A 26 -18.84 -11.43 8.95
N PHE A 27 -17.83 -11.55 8.10
CA PHE A 27 -16.72 -12.47 8.30
C PHE A 27 -15.40 -11.72 8.15
N LEU A 28 -14.45 -12.03 9.01
CA LEU A 28 -13.06 -11.67 8.86
C LEU A 28 -12.34 -12.88 8.27
N CYS A 29 -11.84 -12.72 7.05
CA CYS A 29 -10.91 -13.66 6.43
C CYS A 29 -9.50 -13.21 6.76
N TYR A 30 -8.61 -14.14 7.08
CA TYR A 30 -7.23 -13.83 7.42
C TYR A 30 -6.28 -14.97 7.03
N THR A 31 -5.00 -14.64 6.96
CA THR A 31 -3.92 -15.62 6.81
C THR A 31 -2.87 -15.39 7.89
N LYS A 32 -2.16 -16.46 8.27
CA LYS A 32 -1.10 -16.38 9.29
C LYS A 32 0.00 -17.40 9.02
N LEU A 33 1.25 -16.98 8.97
CA LEU A 33 2.36 -17.93 9.07
C LEU A 33 2.51 -18.38 10.54
N ARG A 34 2.31 -19.67 10.81
CA ARG A 34 2.35 -20.24 12.18
C ARG A 34 3.71 -20.76 12.57
N SER A 35 4.39 -21.39 11.62
CA SER A 35 5.73 -21.94 11.79
C SER A 35 6.47 -21.83 10.47
N ASP A 36 7.72 -22.31 10.42
CA ASP A 36 8.53 -22.25 9.20
C ASP A 36 7.99 -23.15 8.07
N SER A 37 7.02 -24.03 8.37
CA SER A 37 6.43 -25.01 7.45
C SER A 37 4.90 -25.04 7.46
N GLU A 38 4.23 -24.09 8.12
CA GLU A 38 2.77 -24.10 8.25
C GLU A 38 2.19 -22.70 8.05
N TRP A 39 1.32 -22.58 7.05
CA TRP A 39 0.59 -21.37 6.72
C TRP A 39 -0.90 -21.58 6.91
N LEU A 40 -1.53 -20.73 7.71
CA LEU A 40 -2.94 -20.79 8.04
C LEU A 40 -3.76 -19.91 7.11
N VAL A 41 -4.87 -20.44 6.61
CA VAL A 41 -6.00 -19.67 6.08
C VAL A 41 -7.18 -19.79 7.05
N GLY A 42 -7.70 -18.64 7.51
CA GLY A 42 -8.72 -18.57 8.54
C GLY A 42 -9.91 -17.70 8.16
N VAL A 43 -11.08 -18.05 8.69
CA VAL A 43 -12.30 -17.25 8.65
C VAL A 43 -12.92 -17.24 10.04
N THR A 44 -13.38 -16.08 10.49
CA THR A 44 -14.16 -15.95 11.73
C THR A 44 -15.33 -15.01 11.54
N ASP A 45 -16.44 -15.28 12.20
CA ASP A 45 -17.60 -14.39 12.30
C ASP A 45 -17.59 -13.53 13.58
N GLY A 46 -16.50 -13.63 14.37
CA GLY A 46 -16.33 -13.00 15.67
C GLY A 46 -16.72 -13.88 16.86
N VAL A 47 -17.30 -15.06 16.61
CA VAL A 47 -17.70 -16.05 17.63
C VAL A 47 -17.05 -17.40 17.35
N ASP A 48 -17.18 -17.86 16.11
CA ASP A 48 -16.68 -19.11 15.58
C ASP A 48 -15.44 -18.87 14.72
N VAL A 49 -14.57 -19.89 14.64
CA VAL A 49 -13.34 -19.83 13.84
C VAL A 49 -13.30 -21.08 12.98
N TRP A 50 -13.12 -20.89 11.69
CA TRP A 50 -12.84 -21.95 10.73
C TRP A 50 -11.43 -21.74 10.20
N LYS A 51 -10.68 -22.83 10.09
CA LYS A 51 -9.29 -22.79 9.64
C LYS A 51 -8.93 -23.94 8.73
N LEU A 52 -7.90 -23.69 7.94
CA LEU A 52 -7.14 -24.67 7.18
C LEU A 52 -5.66 -24.35 7.41
N ASP A 53 -4.95 -25.28 8.02
CA ASP A 53 -3.50 -25.26 8.10
C ASP A 53 -2.97 -25.87 6.79
N ILE A 54 -2.02 -25.20 6.13
CA ILE A 54 -1.48 -25.56 4.81
C ILE A 54 0.04 -25.72 4.93
N ASP A 55 0.54 -26.91 4.62
CA ASP A 55 1.97 -27.17 4.45
C ASP A 55 2.44 -26.99 2.99
N GLU A 56 3.71 -27.35 2.71
CA GLU A 56 4.29 -27.19 1.36
C GLU A 56 3.60 -28.08 0.32
N ASP A 57 3.24 -29.32 0.68
CA ASP A 57 2.61 -30.27 -0.24
C ASP A 57 1.14 -29.88 -0.50
N GLU A 58 0.44 -29.41 0.53
CA GLU A 58 -0.92 -28.90 0.42
C GLU A 58 -0.98 -27.60 -0.40
N LEU A 59 0.02 -26.71 -0.25
CA LEU A 59 0.15 -25.51 -1.08
C LEU A 59 0.27 -25.88 -2.56
N ASP A 60 1.16 -26.83 -2.88
CA ASP A 60 1.36 -27.32 -4.24
C ASP A 60 0.09 -27.99 -4.79
N SER A 61 -0.61 -28.77 -3.97
CA SER A 61 -1.89 -29.40 -4.32
C SER A 61 -2.97 -28.36 -4.65
N HIS A 62 -3.09 -27.30 -3.84
CA HIS A 62 -4.01 -26.19 -4.13
C HIS A 62 -3.63 -25.40 -5.38
N ARG A 63 -2.33 -25.20 -5.63
CA ARG A 63 -1.83 -24.58 -6.86
C ARG A 63 -2.23 -25.40 -8.09
N GLU A 64 -1.98 -26.71 -8.06
CA GLU A 64 -2.26 -27.62 -9.17
C GLU A 64 -3.75 -27.71 -9.47
N LEU A 65 -4.58 -27.81 -8.42
CA LEU A 65 -6.03 -27.81 -8.57
C LEU A 65 -6.55 -26.52 -9.23
N ALA A 66 -5.87 -25.40 -9.00
CA ALA A 66 -6.17 -24.13 -9.63
C ALA A 66 -5.54 -23.94 -11.02
N GLU A 67 -4.83 -24.95 -11.53
CA GLU A 67 -4.09 -24.93 -12.81
C GLU A 67 -3.11 -23.76 -12.93
N ILE A 68 -2.48 -23.38 -11.80
CA ILE A 68 -1.49 -22.29 -11.76
C ILE A 68 -0.08 -22.84 -11.90
N ASN A 69 0.74 -22.18 -12.70
CA ASN A 69 2.07 -22.67 -13.12
C ASN A 69 3.19 -22.48 -12.09
N SER A 70 2.98 -21.68 -11.04
CA SER A 70 3.97 -21.48 -9.98
C SER A 70 3.33 -21.11 -8.64
N ASN A 71 4.02 -21.41 -7.55
CA ASN A 71 3.58 -21.01 -6.20
C ASN A 71 3.55 -19.50 -6.05
N GLU A 72 4.51 -18.78 -6.65
CA GLU A 72 4.52 -17.32 -6.62
C GLU A 72 3.26 -16.72 -7.29
N ALA A 73 2.85 -17.25 -8.45
CA ALA A 73 1.64 -16.79 -9.12
C ALA A 73 0.38 -17.13 -8.31
N PHE A 74 0.36 -18.30 -7.67
CA PHE A 74 -0.74 -18.72 -6.79
C PHE A 74 -0.86 -17.78 -5.57
N LEU A 75 0.24 -17.54 -4.85
CA LEU A 75 0.25 -16.68 -3.67
C LEU A 75 -0.05 -15.21 -4.03
N ASN A 76 0.45 -14.72 -5.16
CA ASN A 76 0.09 -13.39 -5.66
C ASN A 76 -1.41 -13.24 -5.94
N LYS A 77 -2.05 -14.31 -6.43
CA LYS A 77 -3.51 -14.32 -6.63
C LYS A 77 -4.26 -14.30 -5.31
N VAL A 78 -3.80 -15.05 -4.30
CA VAL A 78 -4.33 -14.95 -2.93
C VAL A 78 -4.20 -13.51 -2.41
N LYS A 79 -3.00 -12.94 -2.43
CA LYS A 79 -2.73 -11.56 -1.99
C LYS A 79 -3.65 -10.55 -2.67
N LYS A 80 -3.77 -10.64 -3.99
CA LYS A 80 -4.62 -9.76 -4.78
C LYS A 80 -6.08 -9.90 -4.36
N GLY A 81 -6.56 -11.12 -4.15
CA GLY A 81 -7.91 -11.38 -3.64
C GLY A 81 -8.20 -10.65 -2.33
N PHE A 82 -7.32 -10.77 -1.33
CA PHE A 82 -7.40 -10.06 -0.06
C PHE A 82 -7.40 -8.53 -0.22
N THR A 83 -6.52 -8.03 -1.09
CA THR A 83 -6.35 -6.58 -1.34
C THR A 83 -7.56 -5.97 -2.04
N ASP A 84 -8.06 -6.64 -3.08
CA ASP A 84 -9.18 -6.19 -3.91
C ASP A 84 -10.55 -6.54 -3.28
N ARG A 85 -10.55 -7.28 -2.16
CA ARG A 85 -11.74 -7.84 -1.50
C ARG A 85 -12.57 -8.74 -2.42
N ASP A 86 -11.90 -9.45 -3.33
CA ASP A 86 -12.52 -10.42 -4.23
C ASP A 86 -12.56 -11.81 -3.57
N LEU A 87 -13.26 -11.89 -2.44
CA LEU A 87 -13.50 -13.14 -1.71
C LEU A 87 -14.98 -13.33 -1.47
N THR A 88 -15.38 -14.59 -1.41
CA THR A 88 -16.72 -15.00 -0.98
C THR A 88 -16.61 -16.12 0.04
N VAL A 89 -17.51 -16.12 1.01
CA VAL A 89 -17.61 -17.18 2.02
C VAL A 89 -18.99 -17.80 1.93
N ALA A 90 -19.03 -19.12 1.86
CA ALA A 90 -20.26 -19.91 1.92
C ALA A 90 -20.17 -20.94 3.04
N MET A 91 -21.20 -21.01 3.88
CA MET A 91 -21.33 -22.08 4.86
C MET A 91 -21.95 -23.30 4.19
N ILE A 92 -21.25 -24.43 4.21
CA ILE A 92 -21.66 -25.68 3.57
C ILE A 92 -21.65 -26.77 4.65
N GLY A 93 -22.82 -27.07 5.23
CA GLY A 93 -22.91 -27.98 6.36
C GLY A 93 -22.16 -27.41 7.58
N ASN A 94 -21.11 -28.11 8.02
CA ASN A 94 -20.26 -27.71 9.15
C ASN A 94 -18.91 -27.09 8.75
N LYS A 95 -18.70 -26.82 7.45
CA LYS A 95 -17.48 -26.17 6.94
C LYS A 95 -17.80 -24.81 6.33
N ILE A 96 -16.77 -23.96 6.26
CA ILE A 96 -16.79 -22.75 5.46
C ILE A 96 -15.98 -22.99 4.19
N SER A 97 -16.57 -22.66 3.04
CA SER A 97 -15.83 -22.57 1.78
C SER A 97 -15.46 -21.11 1.55
N LEU A 98 -14.16 -20.82 1.53
CA LEU A 98 -13.59 -19.53 1.19
C LEU A 98 -13.14 -19.56 -0.27
N THR A 99 -13.76 -18.74 -1.11
CA THR A 99 -13.42 -18.65 -2.52
C THR A 99 -12.78 -17.30 -2.82
N ILE A 100 -11.63 -17.30 -3.50
CA ILE A 100 -10.91 -16.12 -3.95
C ILE A 100 -11.02 -16.01 -5.47
N GLY A 101 -11.54 -14.88 -5.95
CA GLY A 101 -11.84 -14.69 -7.36
C GLY A 101 -13.20 -15.24 -7.79
N LYS A 102 -13.42 -15.30 -9.10
CA LYS A 102 -14.70 -15.73 -9.71
C LYS A 102 -14.47 -16.65 -10.90
N GLY A 103 -15.44 -17.51 -11.17
CA GLY A 103 -15.46 -18.38 -12.35
C GLY A 103 -14.46 -19.54 -12.28
N ALA A 104 -14.08 -20.06 -13.44
CA ALA A 104 -13.25 -21.26 -13.56
C ALA A 104 -11.83 -21.13 -12.97
N GLY A 105 -11.35 -19.90 -12.77
CA GLY A 105 -10.07 -19.64 -12.14
C GLY A 105 -10.17 -19.31 -10.64
N ALA A 106 -11.29 -19.50 -9.97
CA ALA A 106 -11.39 -19.17 -8.56
C ALA A 106 -10.58 -20.16 -7.69
N LEU A 107 -9.87 -19.65 -6.69
CA LEU A 107 -9.24 -20.51 -5.67
C LEU A 107 -10.28 -20.83 -4.62
N THR A 108 -10.41 -22.09 -4.21
CA THR A 108 -11.36 -22.49 -3.17
C THR A 108 -10.65 -23.25 -2.06
N PHE A 109 -10.89 -22.82 -0.83
CA PHE A 109 -10.39 -23.44 0.38
C PHE A 109 -11.59 -23.91 1.20
N ASP A 110 -11.54 -25.16 1.64
CA ASP A 110 -12.52 -25.70 2.59
C ASP A 110 -11.92 -25.64 4.00
N LEU A 111 -12.51 -24.81 4.85
CA LEU A 111 -12.08 -24.56 6.21
C LEU A 111 -13.01 -25.26 7.20
N PHE A 112 -12.42 -25.84 8.24
CA PHE A 112 -13.14 -26.60 9.25
C PHE A 112 -13.15 -25.86 10.58
N GLU A 113 -14.23 -26.03 11.36
CA GLU A 113 -14.34 -25.35 12.65
C GLU A 113 -13.18 -25.75 13.57
N ALA A 114 -12.54 -24.75 14.18
CA ALA A 114 -11.48 -24.95 15.14
C ALA A 114 -12.00 -25.71 16.37
N LYS A 115 -11.13 -26.53 16.96
CA LYS A 115 -11.48 -27.26 18.19
C LYS A 115 -11.85 -26.27 19.29
N ALA A 116 -12.75 -26.69 20.17
CA ALA A 116 -13.19 -25.86 21.31
C ALA A 116 -12.00 -25.35 22.17
N SER A 117 -10.94 -26.16 22.30
CA SER A 117 -9.71 -25.79 23.01
C SER A 117 -8.88 -24.69 22.33
N GLU A 118 -8.99 -24.55 21.00
CA GLU A 118 -8.17 -23.65 20.19
C GLU A 118 -8.91 -22.34 19.85
N LYS A 119 -10.23 -22.40 19.74
CA LYS A 119 -11.11 -21.30 19.33
C LYS A 119 -10.84 -19.99 20.09
N LYS A 120 -10.72 -20.08 21.42
CA LYS A 120 -10.44 -18.91 22.26
C LYS A 120 -9.08 -18.30 21.97
N SER A 121 -8.03 -19.12 21.85
CA SER A 121 -6.69 -18.63 21.57
C SER A 121 -6.57 -18.05 20.17
N GLU A 122 -7.24 -18.62 19.17
CA GLU A 122 -7.27 -18.08 17.81
C GLU A 122 -7.94 -16.71 17.76
N LEU A 123 -9.13 -16.57 18.36
CA LEU A 123 -9.83 -15.29 18.43
C LEU A 123 -9.02 -14.22 19.18
N GLN A 124 -8.39 -14.59 20.29
CA GLN A 124 -7.51 -13.67 21.02
C GLN A 124 -6.33 -13.23 20.15
N GLY A 125 -5.69 -14.16 19.44
CA GLY A 125 -4.59 -13.86 18.53
C GLY A 125 -5.00 -12.88 17.43
N VAL A 126 -6.13 -13.12 16.78
CA VAL A 126 -6.69 -12.22 15.75
C VAL A 126 -6.99 -10.83 16.33
N LEU A 127 -7.63 -10.77 17.50
CA LEU A 127 -7.99 -9.51 18.15
C LEU A 127 -6.77 -8.66 18.47
N PHE A 128 -5.75 -9.25 19.12
CA PHE A 128 -4.54 -8.52 19.49
C PHE A 128 -3.71 -8.14 18.27
N HIS A 129 -3.62 -9.01 17.26
CA HIS A 129 -2.95 -8.68 16.00
C HIS A 129 -3.58 -7.44 15.34
N LEU A 130 -4.91 -7.40 15.20
CA LEU A 130 -5.59 -6.25 14.62
C LEU A 130 -5.38 -4.96 15.44
N ALA A 131 -5.38 -5.06 16.77
CA ALA A 131 -5.13 -3.92 17.66
C ALA A 131 -3.68 -3.40 17.53
N GLU A 132 -2.70 -4.30 17.43
CA GLU A 132 -1.29 -3.96 17.21
C GLU A 132 -1.09 -3.33 15.83
N THR A 133 -1.66 -3.91 14.78
CA THR A 133 -1.59 -3.36 13.41
C THR A 133 -2.23 -1.97 13.34
N ALA A 134 -3.40 -1.77 13.95
CA ALA A 134 -4.03 -0.46 14.00
C ALA A 134 -3.14 0.58 14.70
N SER A 135 -2.59 0.24 15.87
CA SER A 135 -1.70 1.12 16.65
C SER A 135 -0.42 1.48 15.88
N LYS A 136 0.15 0.50 15.17
CA LYS A 136 1.32 0.70 14.31
C LYS A 136 1.00 1.64 13.15
N LEU A 137 -0.11 1.40 12.43
CA LEU A 137 -0.54 2.22 11.31
C LEU A 137 -0.83 3.67 11.73
N GLU A 138 -1.44 3.89 12.90
CA GLU A 138 -1.65 5.24 13.46
C GLU A 138 -0.32 5.97 13.70
N THR A 139 0.68 5.24 14.22
CA THR A 139 2.02 5.78 14.47
C THR A 139 2.73 6.14 13.17
N GLU A 140 2.71 5.23 12.17
CA GLU A 140 3.31 5.45 10.86
C GLU A 140 2.65 6.60 10.11
N LEU A 141 1.32 6.70 10.16
CA LEU A 141 0.55 7.78 9.56
C LEU A 141 0.90 9.14 10.20
N SER A 142 1.02 9.18 11.54
CA SER A 142 1.44 10.39 12.26
C SER A 142 2.85 10.83 11.84
N ALA A 143 3.79 9.89 11.72
CA ALA A 143 5.15 10.18 11.26
C ALA A 143 5.18 10.69 9.82
N ALA A 144 4.43 10.06 8.91
CA ALA A 144 4.32 10.48 7.51
C ALA A 144 3.73 11.89 7.38
N ASN A 145 2.70 12.22 8.16
CA ASN A 145 2.09 13.55 8.16
C ASN A 145 3.08 14.64 8.62
N LYS A 146 3.87 14.38 9.67
CA LYS A 146 4.91 15.32 10.12
C LYS A 146 5.99 15.56 9.07
N GLN A 147 6.38 14.52 8.33
CA GLN A 147 7.33 14.66 7.21
C GLN A 147 6.73 15.52 6.10
N VAL A 148 5.48 15.30 5.73
CA VAL A 148 4.77 16.10 4.72
C VAL A 148 4.67 17.58 5.15
N GLU A 149 4.36 17.86 6.40
CA GLU A 149 4.32 19.23 6.94
C GLU A 149 5.70 19.90 6.90
N THR A 150 6.76 19.19 7.28
CA THR A 150 8.14 19.69 7.24
C THR A 150 8.55 20.04 5.80
N LEU A 151 8.26 19.15 4.84
CA LEU A 151 8.56 19.38 3.41
C LEU A 151 7.75 20.56 2.84
N LYS A 152 6.49 20.74 3.26
CA LYS A 152 5.68 21.91 2.89
C LYS A 152 6.27 23.20 3.46
N ALA A 153 6.70 23.19 4.73
CA ALA A 153 7.33 24.34 5.37
C ALA A 153 8.65 24.73 4.69
N GLN A 154 9.49 23.75 4.32
CA GLN A 154 10.74 23.99 3.58
C GLN A 154 10.51 24.57 2.18
N LYS A 155 9.48 24.10 1.45
CA LYS A 155 9.10 24.71 0.16
C LYS A 155 8.58 26.14 0.30
N ALA A 156 7.87 26.44 1.39
CA ALA A 156 7.39 27.80 1.67
C ALA A 156 8.52 28.77 2.04
N THR A 157 9.61 28.28 2.64
CA THR A 157 10.79 29.09 2.99
C THR A 157 11.88 29.12 1.90
N GLY A 158 11.74 28.32 0.84
CA GLY A 158 12.68 28.21 -0.30
C GLY A 158 12.74 29.43 -1.25
N GLY A 159 12.11 30.55 -0.93
CA GLY A 159 12.26 31.82 -1.65
C GLY A 159 13.52 32.62 -1.31
N GLY A 160 14.47 32.02 -0.58
CA GLY A 160 15.52 32.75 0.15
C GLY A 160 16.97 32.35 -0.13
N ILE A 161 17.33 31.79 -1.29
CA ILE A 161 18.75 31.66 -1.68
C ILE A 161 19.31 33.01 -2.20
N SER A 162 19.08 34.08 -1.45
CA SER A 162 19.68 35.40 -1.71
C SER A 162 20.43 35.94 -0.49
N ALA A 163 20.44 35.24 0.64
CA ALA A 163 21.01 35.75 1.89
C ALA A 163 22.46 35.29 2.18
N LEU A 164 23.13 34.61 1.25
CA LEU A 164 24.46 34.02 1.50
C LEU A 164 25.56 34.43 0.51
N MET A 165 25.37 35.52 -0.24
CA MET A 165 26.43 36.14 -1.05
C MET A 165 26.54 37.64 -0.83
N ASP A 166 26.56 38.08 0.43
CA ASP A 166 27.09 39.40 0.78
C ASP A 166 28.30 39.26 1.73
N LEU A 167 29.38 38.72 1.17
CA LEU A 167 30.72 38.80 1.74
C LEU A 167 31.61 39.58 0.77
N GLY A 168 31.39 40.89 0.69
CA GLY A 168 32.27 41.81 -0.02
C GLY A 168 32.90 42.83 0.92
N PRO A 169 34.23 42.85 1.14
CA PRO A 169 34.88 43.98 1.79
C PRO A 169 35.12 45.13 0.79
N LYS A 170 34.43 46.24 1.08
CA LYS A 170 34.68 47.65 0.74
C LYS A 170 35.89 48.00 -0.16
N LYS A 171 35.63 48.65 -1.29
CA LYS A 171 36.56 49.60 -1.93
C LYS A 171 35.85 50.87 -2.41
N GLY A 172 36.28 52.00 -1.84
CA GLY A 172 36.55 53.27 -2.55
C GLY A 172 35.37 54.14 -3.00
N PRO A 173 35.36 55.45 -2.68
CA PRO A 173 34.34 56.38 -3.15
C PRO A 173 34.68 56.88 -4.55
N ASN A 174 33.79 56.68 -5.53
CA ASN A 174 33.59 57.64 -6.61
C ASN A 174 32.35 57.33 -7.48
N THR A 175 31.46 58.31 -7.52
CA THR A 175 30.64 58.76 -8.65
C THR A 175 30.11 57.71 -9.65
N THR A 176 28.79 57.50 -9.65
CA THR A 176 27.88 57.87 -10.77
C THR A 176 26.48 57.29 -10.53
N LYS A 177 25.45 58.11 -10.74
CA LYS A 177 24.03 57.76 -10.54
C LYS A 177 23.60 56.64 -11.50
N ALA A 178 23.21 55.48 -10.98
CA ALA A 178 22.61 54.42 -11.78
C ALA A 178 21.10 54.67 -11.97
N LYS A 179 20.67 54.77 -13.23
CA LYS A 179 19.25 54.91 -13.63
C LYS A 179 18.44 53.66 -13.26
N PRO A 180 17.15 53.78 -12.90
CA PRO A 180 16.30 52.63 -12.59
C PRO A 180 16.05 51.77 -13.83
N LYS A 181 16.36 50.47 -13.74
CA LYS A 181 16.05 49.48 -14.79
C LYS A 181 14.54 49.21 -14.78
N LYS A 182 13.91 49.44 -15.93
CA LYS A 182 12.49 49.17 -16.19
C LYS A 182 12.17 47.69 -16.03
N THR A 183 11.08 47.41 -15.31
CA THR A 183 10.45 46.10 -15.11
C THR A 183 10.05 45.48 -16.46
N GLY A 184 10.40 44.20 -16.69
CA GLY A 184 9.85 43.42 -17.82
C GLY A 184 10.83 42.70 -18.75
N MET A 185 12.05 42.34 -18.32
CA MET A 185 12.96 41.50 -19.11
C MET A 185 13.16 40.14 -18.46
N SER A 186 12.49 39.11 -19.00
CA SER A 186 12.63 37.71 -18.61
C SER A 186 14.02 37.16 -18.98
N ALA A 187 14.67 36.50 -18.02
CA ALA A 187 16.00 35.91 -18.16
C ALA A 187 15.99 34.43 -18.61
N ILE A 188 14.86 33.91 -19.12
CA ILE A 188 14.67 32.47 -19.35
C ILE A 188 14.59 32.11 -20.85
N ASN A 189 14.88 33.02 -21.79
CA ASN A 189 14.93 32.62 -23.21
C ASN A 189 16.01 33.35 -24.03
N PRO A 190 17.21 32.76 -24.20
CA PRO A 190 18.33 33.39 -24.91
C PRO A 190 18.16 33.54 -26.44
N THR A 191 17.10 33.02 -27.07
CA THR A 191 16.94 33.03 -28.54
C THR A 191 15.73 33.80 -29.06
N SER A 192 15.08 34.64 -28.24
CA SER A 192 13.98 35.47 -28.70
C SER A 192 14.45 36.67 -29.54
N LYS A 193 14.56 36.46 -30.85
CA LYS A 193 14.76 37.51 -31.87
C LYS A 193 13.70 38.61 -31.72
N LYS A 194 14.16 39.87 -31.68
CA LYS A 194 13.34 41.10 -31.62
C LYS A 194 12.26 41.09 -32.71
N ARG A 195 10.98 40.93 -32.36
CA ARG A 195 9.87 41.25 -33.27
C ARG A 195 9.56 42.74 -33.16
N LYS A 196 9.72 43.48 -34.28
CA LYS A 196 9.29 44.88 -34.41
C LYS A 196 7.75 44.94 -34.27
N ALA A 197 7.26 45.96 -33.57
CA ALA A 197 5.83 46.20 -33.42
C ALA A 197 5.19 46.48 -34.80
N ALA A 198 4.04 45.86 -35.07
CA ALA A 198 3.26 46.12 -36.26
C ALA A 198 2.52 47.46 -36.11
N THR A 199 2.76 48.38 -37.03
CA THR A 199 2.01 49.63 -37.20
C THR A 199 0.61 49.31 -37.72
N GLY A 200 -0.42 49.78 -37.00
CA GLY A 200 -1.82 49.52 -37.31
C GLY A 200 -2.26 50.09 -38.67
N VAL A 201 -3.23 49.41 -39.28
CA VAL A 201 -3.92 49.87 -40.49
C VAL A 201 -5.21 50.58 -40.05
N VAL A 202 -5.40 51.81 -40.52
CA VAL A 202 -6.61 52.61 -40.33
C VAL A 202 -7.60 52.22 -41.44
N PHE A 203 -8.86 51.97 -41.07
CA PHE A 203 -9.96 51.83 -42.01
C PHE A 203 -10.88 53.05 -41.90
N ASP A 204 -11.33 53.51 -43.06
CA ASP A 204 -12.36 54.53 -43.29
C ASP A 204 -13.74 53.83 -43.34
#